data_AF-A0A6L3EZZ6-F1
#
_entry.id   AF-A0A6L3EZZ6-F1
#
_cell.length_a   1.000
_cell.length_b   1.000
_cell.length_c   1.000
_cell.angle_alpha   90.00
_cell.angle_beta   90.00
_cell.angle_gamma   90.00
#
_symmetry.space_group_name_H-M   'P 1'
#
loop_
_entity.id
_entity.type
_entity.pdbx_description
1 polymer ?
#
loop_
_entity_poly.entity_id
_entity_poly.type
_entity_poly.pdbx_seq_one_letter_code
_entity_poly.pdbx_strand_id
1 'polypeptide(L)'
;MRNHDDEALVKQAQTDPNAFGALYDRYVDRIYAYAYRQVQEAALAQDVTAVTFEKALRHIRKYRWQGKSFCAWLYRIARNEAMSHHR
;
A
#
# COMPACT_ATOMS: atom_id res chain seq x y z
N MET A 1 0.42 17.29 10.09
CA MET A 1 1.06 17.59 8.79
C MET A 1 2.14 16.54 8.52
N ARG A 2 1.90 15.60 7.58
CA ARG A 2 2.88 14.58 7.13
C ARG A 2 2.79 14.27 5.63
N ASN A 3 1.90 14.97 4.91
CA ASN A 3 1.55 14.72 3.50
C ASN A 3 2.65 15.12 2.50
N HIS A 4 3.46 16.15 2.80
CA HIS A 4 4.47 16.65 1.86
C HIS A 4 5.57 15.61 1.59
N ASP A 5 5.98 14.86 2.62
CA ASP A 5 7.00 13.81 2.47
C ASP A 5 6.48 12.63 1.65
N ASP A 6 5.23 12.22 1.88
CA ASP A 6 4.60 11.16 1.08
C ASP A 6 4.51 11.58 -0.37
N GLU A 7 4.29 12.88 -0.62
CA GLU A 7 4.17 13.37 -1.97
C GLU A 7 5.48 13.35 -2.74
N ALA A 8 6.57 13.77 -2.10
CA ALA A 8 7.90 13.66 -2.66
C ALA A 8 8.28 12.19 -2.94
N LEU A 9 8.03 11.30 -1.98
CA LEU A 9 8.34 9.86 -2.12
C LEU A 9 7.54 9.21 -3.26
N VAL A 10 6.26 9.54 -3.38
CA VAL A 10 5.42 9.06 -4.50
C VAL A 10 5.95 9.59 -5.83
N LYS A 11 6.26 10.88 -5.95
CA LYS A 11 6.83 11.46 -7.18
C LYS A 11 8.15 10.78 -7.57
N GLN A 12 9.01 10.49 -6.60
CA GLN A 12 10.26 9.77 -6.83
C GLN A 12 10.01 8.32 -7.28
N ALA A 13 9.10 7.61 -6.61
CA ALA A 13 8.73 6.23 -6.96
C ALA A 13 8.04 6.11 -8.33
N GLN A 14 7.48 7.20 -8.87
CA GLN A 14 6.93 7.24 -10.21
C GLN A 14 7.99 7.20 -11.31
N THR A 15 9.17 7.77 -11.06
CA THR A 15 10.28 7.82 -12.02
C THR A 15 11.29 6.70 -11.78
N ASP A 16 11.56 6.38 -10.51
CA ASP A 16 12.51 5.36 -10.08
C ASP A 16 11.82 4.30 -9.20
N PRO A 17 11.60 3.08 -9.71
CA PRO A 17 11.01 1.99 -8.93
C PRO A 17 11.79 1.65 -7.65
N ASN A 18 13.11 1.88 -7.60
CA ASN A 18 13.92 1.60 -6.42
C ASN A 18 13.57 2.54 -5.25
N ALA A 19 13.06 3.74 -5.54
CA ALA A 19 12.61 4.68 -4.52
C ALA A 19 11.31 4.25 -3.82
N PHE A 20 10.60 3.23 -4.34
CA PHE A 20 9.39 2.70 -3.71
C PHE A 20 9.67 2.07 -2.34
N GLY A 21 10.89 1.60 -2.07
CA GLY A 21 11.27 1.01 -0.78
C GLY A 21 10.95 1.92 0.41
N ALA A 22 11.17 3.23 0.29
CA ALA A 22 10.85 4.18 1.36
C ALA A 22 9.34 4.28 1.64
N LEU A 23 8.49 4.10 0.62
CA LEU A 23 7.03 4.00 0.81
C LEU A 23 6.66 2.66 1.44
N TYR A 24 7.33 1.57 1.05
CA TYR A 24 7.12 0.26 1.66
C TYR A 24 7.41 0.29 3.15
N ASP A 25 8.62 0.67 3.55
CA ASP A 25 9.07 0.70 4.96
C ASP A 25 8.15 1.57 5.83
N ARG A 26 7.64 2.68 5.28
CA ARG A 26 6.75 3.62 5.99
C ARG A 26 5.35 3.06 6.24
N TYR A 27 4.87 2.13 5.41
CA TYR A 27 3.48 1.68 5.41
C TYR A 27 3.28 0.19 5.69
N VAL A 28 4.31 -0.65 5.56
CA VAL A 28 4.20 -2.11 5.65
C VAL A 28 3.55 -2.56 6.94
N ASP A 29 4.01 -2.07 8.10
CA ASP A 29 3.46 -2.45 9.41
C ASP A 29 1.97 -2.11 9.55
N ARG A 30 1.55 -0.95 9.01
CA ARG A 30 0.16 -0.49 9.08
C ARG A 30 -0.75 -1.33 8.21
N ILE A 31 -0.29 -1.64 6.99
CA ILE A 31 -1.03 -2.47 6.05
C ILE A 31 -1.10 -3.92 6.56
N TYR A 32 0.00 -4.44 7.10
CA TYR A 32 0.03 -5.76 7.72
C TYR A 32 -0.93 -5.86 8.92
N ALA A 33 -0.87 -4.91 9.85
CA ALA A 33 -1.77 -4.88 11.01
C ALA A 33 -3.25 -4.80 10.58
N TYR A 34 -3.54 -4.04 9.52
CA TYR A 34 -4.88 -4.00 8.96
C TYR A 34 -5.30 -5.31 8.31
N ALA A 35 -4.46 -5.89 7.46
CA ALA A 35 -4.71 -7.17 6.81
C ALA A 35 -4.98 -8.26 7.85
N TYR A 36 -4.14 -8.36 8.87
CA TYR A 36 -4.32 -9.30 9.98
C TYR A 36 -5.65 -9.12 10.69
N ARG A 37 -6.09 -7.88 10.94
CA ARG A 37 -7.42 -7.63 11.52
C ARG A 37 -8.57 -8.09 10.62
N GLN A 38 -8.40 -8.09 9.29
CA GLN A 38 -9.43 -8.51 8.35
C GLN A 38 -9.50 -10.03 8.18
N VAL A 39 -8.35 -10.73 8.17
CA VAL A 39 -8.29 -12.17 7.84
C VAL A 39 -8.03 -13.08 9.05
N GLN A 40 -7.56 -12.53 10.18
CA GLN A 40 -7.29 -13.24 11.44
C GLN A 40 -6.34 -14.45 11.30
N GLU A 41 -5.50 -14.45 10.29
CA GLU A 41 -4.51 -15.50 10.01
C GLU A 41 -3.22 -14.85 9.50
N ALA A 42 -2.08 -15.28 10.01
CA ALA A 42 -0.81 -14.60 9.81
C ALA A 42 -0.28 -14.74 8.37
N ALA A 43 -0.37 -15.94 7.78
CA ALA A 43 0.11 -16.19 6.42
C ALA A 43 -0.73 -15.44 5.38
N LEU A 44 -2.06 -15.44 5.51
CA LEU A 44 -2.98 -14.66 4.68
C LEU A 44 -2.75 -13.16 4.85
N ALA A 45 -2.47 -12.69 6.06
CA ALA A 45 -2.14 -11.27 6.28
C ALA A 45 -0.84 -10.87 5.57
N GLN A 46 0.18 -11.75 5.59
CA GLN A 46 1.42 -11.56 4.84
C GLN A 46 1.16 -11.51 3.34
N ASP A 47 0.37 -12.44 2.81
CA ASP A 47 0.02 -12.49 1.38
C ASP A 47 -0.74 -11.25 0.92
N VAL A 48 -1.80 -10.86 1.63
CA VAL A 48 -2.56 -9.63 1.38
C VAL A 48 -1.64 -8.41 1.38
N THR A 49 -0.69 -8.34 2.31
CA THR A 49 0.27 -7.24 2.39
C THR A 49 1.19 -7.23 1.17
N ALA A 50 1.77 -8.38 0.82
CA ALA A 50 2.65 -8.52 -0.33
C ALA A 50 1.94 -8.12 -1.63
N VAL A 51 0.75 -8.67 -1.89
CA VAL A 51 -0.06 -8.36 -3.08
C VAL A 51 -0.46 -6.88 -3.10
N THR A 52 -0.74 -6.28 -1.94
CA THR A 52 -1.05 -4.85 -1.83
C THR A 52 0.09 -4.00 -2.34
N PHE A 53 1.31 -4.23 -1.85
CA PHE A 53 2.49 -3.44 -2.26
C PHE A 53 2.93 -3.76 -3.68
N GLU A 54 2.76 -5.00 -4.14
CA GLU A 54 3.03 -5.39 -5.52
C GLU A 54 2.09 -4.65 -6.50
N LYS A 55 0.77 -4.60 -6.20
CA LYS A 55 -0.20 -3.81 -6.97
C LYS A 55 0.10 -2.31 -6.87
N ALA A 56 0.47 -1.82 -5.70
CA ALA A 56 0.84 -0.43 -5.52
C ALA A 56 2.05 -0.05 -6.38
N LEU A 57 3.11 -0.85 -6.38
CA LEU A 57 4.30 -0.65 -7.20
C LEU A 57 3.96 -0.66 -8.70
N ARG A 58 3.16 -1.62 -9.18
CA ARG A 58 2.72 -1.67 -10.59
C ARG A 58 1.95 -0.44 -11.03
N HIS A 59 1.16 0.15 -10.13
CA HIS A 59 0.26 1.25 -10.45
C HIS A 59 0.76 2.63 -10.01
N ILE A 60 1.88 2.71 -9.29
CA ILE A 60 2.41 3.98 -8.73
C ILE A 60 2.61 5.03 -9.82
N ARG A 61 3.11 4.65 -11.00
CA ARG A 61 3.30 5.52 -12.17
C ARG A 61 2.05 6.25 -12.63
N LYS A 62 0.87 5.64 -12.41
CA LYS A 62 -0.44 6.19 -12.79
C LYS A 62 -1.19 6.79 -11.60
N TYR A 63 -0.64 6.68 -10.39
CA TYR A 63 -1.25 7.26 -9.20
C TYR A 63 -1.32 8.78 -9.32
N ARG A 64 -2.47 9.35 -8.96
CA ARG A 64 -2.70 10.80 -8.90
C ARG A 64 -3.39 11.11 -7.58
N TRP A 65 -2.98 12.18 -6.90
CA TRP A 65 -3.77 12.69 -5.78
C TRP A 65 -5.12 13.18 -6.28
N GLN A 66 -6.18 12.60 -5.74
CA GLN A 66 -7.56 13.01 -5.97
C GLN A 66 -8.23 13.38 -4.65
N GLY A 67 -7.51 14.09 -3.77
CA GLY A 67 -7.98 14.47 -2.44
C GLY A 67 -7.89 13.37 -1.37
N LYS A 68 -7.33 12.20 -1.67
CA LYS A 68 -7.06 11.12 -0.70
C LYS A 68 -5.56 10.82 -0.61
N SER A 69 -5.06 10.59 0.60
CA SER A 69 -3.64 10.29 0.84
C SER A 69 -3.21 8.97 0.19
N PHE A 70 -1.91 8.81 -0.02
CA PHE A 70 -1.32 7.56 -0.52
C PHE A 70 -1.67 6.37 0.38
N CYS A 71 -1.64 6.59 1.70
CA CYS A 71 -2.06 5.62 2.70
C CYS A 71 -3.50 5.12 2.47
N ALA A 72 -4.45 6.03 2.20
CA ALA A 72 -5.84 5.65 1.91
C ALA A 72 -5.98 4.81 0.63
N TRP A 73 -5.10 5.03 -0.36
CA TRP A 73 -5.05 4.22 -1.56
C TRP A 73 -4.53 2.80 -1.28
N LEU A 74 -3.50 2.64 -0.46
CA LEU A 74 -3.01 1.33 0.00
C LEU A 74 -4.10 0.55 0.76
N TYR A 75 -4.80 1.18 1.70
CA TYR A 75 -5.91 0.54 2.41
C TYR A 75 -7.02 0.07 1.48
N ARG A 76 -7.32 0.81 0.41
CA ARG A 76 -8.31 0.39 -0.58
C ARG A 76 -7.88 -0.88 -1.30
N ILE A 77 -6.61 -0.98 -1.69
CA ILE A 77 -6.05 -2.19 -2.31
C ILE A 77 -6.12 -3.35 -1.31
N ALA A 78 -5.58 -3.18 -0.10
CA ALA A 78 -5.57 -4.22 0.93
C ALA A 78 -6.97 -4.72 1.29
N ARG A 79 -7.97 -3.83 1.37
CA ARG A 79 -9.36 -4.22 1.57
C ARG A 79 -9.87 -5.13 0.46
N ASN A 80 -9.58 -4.80 -0.80
CA ASN A 80 -10.03 -5.59 -1.93
C ASN A 80 -9.36 -6.97 -1.95
N GLU A 81 -8.06 -7.04 -1.63
CA GLU A 81 -7.34 -8.32 -1.51
C GLU A 81 -7.91 -9.17 -0.37
N ALA A 82 -8.06 -8.60 0.83
CA ALA A 82 -8.61 -9.33 1.99
C ALA A 82 -10.02 -9.89 1.72
N MET A 83 -10.88 -9.14 1.03
CA MET A 83 -12.21 -9.64 0.65
C MET A 83 -12.16 -10.73 -0.44
N SER A 84 -11.11 -10.79 -1.24
CA SER A 84 -10.94 -11.84 -2.25
C SER A 84 -10.64 -13.21 -1.63
N HIS A 85 -9.96 -13.25 -0.48
CA HIS A 85 -9.68 -14.49 0.24
C HIS A 85 -10.90 -15.01 1.04
N HIS A 86 -11.89 -14.16 1.29
CA HIS A 86 -13.13 -14.53 1.99
C HIS A 86 -14.22 -15.08 1.05
N ARG A 87 -13.90 -15.33 -0.23
CA ARG A 87 -14.82 -15.84 -1.25
C ARG A 87 -14.53 -17.28 -1.64
#